data_AF-A0A7C5DGF2-F1
#
_entry.id   AF-A0A7C5DGF2-F1
#
_cell.length_a   1.000
_cell.length_b   1.000
_cell.length_c   1.000
_cell.angle_alpha   90.00
_cell.angle_beta   90.00
_cell.angle_gamma   90.00
#
_symmetry.space_group_name_H-M   'P 1'
#
loop_
_entity.id
_entity.type
_entity.pdbx_description
1 polymer ?
#
loop_
_entity_poly.entity_id
_entity_poly.type
_entity_poly.pdbx_seq_one_letter_code
_entity_poly.pdbx_strand_id
1 'polypeptide(L)'
;MELQKTTDDKPIRGFIFTCSNKTESECFERLLFGTDRIYGPVVIRVRKNDLLFLVNIDIDTLYGVFKAVSDGGFKIMPEAWKGRYPYQVRAKILGEIIKIPHADKILKKFEIKRNTPLYGKKLLDFLNLFIPNTTLLNNLNVKDNETIRLILEEKEKVKKHINERDIEDEISLIESTTFWDFPRQSYGLTPKGDNKYPGVTPALIIYNMVWRYTDPGDLVVDPMAGSGTTLDVCKEEKRRCIGYDISPTRSDVIQNDARNIPLEDNSVDMIFIDSPYGDNIRYNDHPDCIGKISCEDE
;
A
#
# COMPACT_ATOMS: atom_id res chain seq x y z
N MET A 1 -18.58 26.06 -7.20
CA MET A 1 -19.25 24.79 -7.53
C MET A 1 -18.23 23.95 -8.28
N GLU A 2 -17.38 23.23 -7.53
CA GLU A 2 -16.35 22.37 -8.12
C GLU A 2 -17.03 21.23 -8.86
N LEU A 3 -16.72 21.06 -10.14
CA LEU A 3 -17.14 19.88 -10.87
C LEU A 3 -16.54 18.65 -10.17
N GLN A 4 -17.41 17.76 -9.66
CA GLN A 4 -17.02 16.41 -9.29
C GLN A 4 -16.39 15.76 -10.52
N LYS A 5 -15.05 15.67 -10.53
CA LYS A 5 -14.34 14.75 -11.43
C LYS A 5 -14.95 13.38 -11.21
N THR A 6 -15.51 12.79 -12.26
CA THR A 6 -15.99 11.41 -12.26
C THR A 6 -14.90 10.52 -11.66
N THR A 7 -15.25 9.65 -10.73
CA THR A 7 -14.33 8.76 -9.98
C THR A 7 -13.42 7.87 -10.84
N ASP A 8 -13.66 7.83 -12.16
CA ASP A 8 -12.95 7.03 -13.17
C ASP A 8 -11.79 7.75 -13.89
N ASP A 9 -11.48 9.02 -13.58
CA ASP A 9 -10.38 9.77 -14.22
C ASP A 9 -9.11 9.80 -13.35
N LYS A 10 -8.59 8.61 -13.02
CA LYS A 10 -7.35 8.44 -12.23
C LYS A 10 -6.34 7.56 -12.97
N PRO A 11 -5.03 7.70 -12.70
CA PRO A 11 -4.01 6.81 -13.24
C PRO A 11 -4.31 5.35 -12.91
N ILE A 12 -4.27 4.49 -13.93
CA ILE A 12 -4.40 3.04 -13.79
C ILE A 12 -3.01 2.46 -13.50
N ARG A 13 -2.94 1.64 -12.46
CA ARG A 13 -1.72 0.90 -12.08
C ARG A 13 -1.93 -0.60 -12.30
N GLY A 14 -0.84 -1.35 -12.28
CA GLY A 14 -0.81 -2.79 -12.42
C GLY A 14 -0.15 -3.44 -11.21
N PHE A 15 -0.71 -4.53 -10.72
CA PHE A 15 -0.17 -5.25 -9.57
C PHE A 15 -0.06 -6.74 -9.86
N ILE A 16 1.03 -7.35 -9.38
CA ILE A 16 1.29 -8.78 -9.55
C ILE A 16 1.02 -9.49 -8.23
N PHE A 17 0.09 -10.44 -8.30
CA PHE A 17 -0.21 -11.40 -7.26
C PHE A 17 0.41 -12.74 -7.63
N THR A 18 0.45 -13.64 -6.66
CA THR A 18 1.01 -14.96 -6.85
C THR A 18 0.15 -16.04 -6.23
N CYS A 19 0.09 -17.19 -6.86
CA CYS A 19 -0.51 -18.40 -6.33
C CYS A 19 0.48 -19.57 -6.47
N SER A 20 0.07 -20.72 -5.94
CA SER A 20 0.69 -22.03 -6.18
C SER A 20 -0.38 -22.95 -6.77
N ASN A 21 -0.01 -24.17 -7.19
CA ASN A 21 -0.96 -25.17 -7.64
C ASN A 21 -2.05 -25.49 -6.60
N LYS A 22 -1.76 -25.25 -5.31
CA LYS A 22 -2.70 -25.46 -4.21
C LYS A 22 -3.75 -24.35 -4.07
N THR A 23 -3.45 -23.15 -4.56
CA THR A 23 -4.29 -21.96 -4.34
C THR A 23 -4.89 -21.39 -5.62
N GLU A 24 -4.40 -21.82 -6.79
CA GLU A 24 -4.81 -21.32 -8.11
C GLU A 24 -6.31 -21.49 -8.38
N SER A 25 -6.88 -22.68 -8.16
CA SER A 25 -8.31 -22.94 -8.41
C SER A 25 -9.18 -21.95 -7.66
N GLU A 26 -8.88 -21.74 -6.37
CA GLU A 26 -9.63 -20.82 -5.52
C GLU A 26 -9.46 -19.35 -5.95
N CYS A 27 -8.29 -18.95 -6.48
CA CYS A 27 -8.10 -17.61 -7.08
C CYS A 27 -9.06 -17.38 -8.26
N PHE A 28 -9.23 -18.37 -9.14
CA PHE A 28 -10.07 -18.25 -10.32
C PHE A 28 -11.56 -18.41 -10.02
N GLU A 29 -11.93 -19.37 -9.16
CA GLU A 29 -13.32 -19.60 -8.75
C GLU A 29 -13.91 -18.37 -8.04
N ARG A 30 -13.14 -17.74 -7.14
CA ARG A 30 -13.60 -16.58 -6.37
C ARG A 30 -13.31 -15.25 -7.07
N LEU A 31 -12.50 -15.25 -8.12
CA LEU A 31 -11.88 -14.06 -8.70
C LEU A 31 -11.34 -13.13 -7.60
N LEU A 32 -10.59 -13.73 -6.69
CA LEU A 32 -10.05 -13.08 -5.50
C LEU A 32 -8.55 -13.33 -5.48
N PHE A 33 -7.77 -12.27 -5.40
CA PHE A 33 -6.32 -12.39 -5.21
C PHE A 33 -5.96 -11.89 -3.82
N GLY A 34 -5.07 -12.61 -3.16
CA GLY A 34 -4.65 -12.26 -1.82
C GLY A 34 -3.21 -12.61 -1.55
N THR A 35 -2.68 -12.03 -0.48
CA THR A 35 -1.33 -12.27 0.01
C THR A 35 -1.29 -12.24 1.54
N ASP A 36 -0.12 -12.58 2.07
CA ASP A 36 0.18 -12.51 3.50
C ASP A 36 0.56 -11.08 3.93
N ARG A 37 0.90 -10.93 5.22
CA ARG A 37 1.24 -9.64 5.83
C ARG A 37 2.44 -8.94 5.21
N ILE A 38 3.43 -9.70 4.71
CA ILE A 38 4.66 -9.12 4.16
C ILE A 38 4.32 -8.23 2.97
N TYR A 39 3.41 -8.68 2.10
CA TYR A 39 2.97 -7.91 0.92
C TYR A 39 1.61 -7.21 1.11
N GLY A 40 1.04 -7.26 2.31
CA GLY A 40 -0.16 -6.49 2.68
C GLY A 40 -0.09 -5.01 2.31
N PRO A 41 1.05 -4.31 2.49
CA PRO A 41 1.22 -2.93 2.05
C PRO A 41 0.90 -2.70 0.59
N VAL A 42 1.27 -3.64 -0.29
CA VAL A 42 1.00 -3.57 -1.73
C VAL A 42 -0.49 -3.62 -2.01
N VAL A 43 -1.20 -4.54 -1.34
CA VAL A 43 -2.63 -4.76 -1.58
C VAL A 43 -3.46 -3.55 -1.19
N ILE A 44 -3.17 -2.91 -0.05
CA ILE A 44 -3.96 -1.74 0.38
C ILE A 44 -3.76 -0.49 -0.50
N ARG A 45 -2.78 -0.50 -1.43
CA ARG A 45 -2.62 0.53 -2.48
C ARG A 45 -3.47 0.26 -3.72
N VAL A 46 -3.95 -0.97 -3.91
CA VAL A 46 -4.78 -1.33 -5.05
C VAL A 46 -6.11 -0.59 -4.95
N ARG A 47 -6.51 0.05 -6.05
CA ARG A 47 -7.80 0.71 -6.18
C ARG A 47 -8.64 -0.04 -7.20
N LYS A 48 -9.96 0.09 -7.08
CA LYS A 48 -10.88 -0.31 -8.14
C LYS A 48 -10.41 0.28 -9.47
N ASN A 49 -10.52 -0.52 -10.53
CA ASN A 49 -10.05 -0.28 -11.89
C ASN A 49 -8.56 -0.46 -12.16
N ASP A 50 -7.70 -0.69 -11.15
CA ASP A 50 -6.33 -1.13 -11.42
C ASP A 50 -6.32 -2.48 -12.15
N LEU A 51 -5.26 -2.73 -12.90
CA LEU A 51 -5.02 -4.01 -13.56
C LEU A 51 -4.29 -4.96 -12.61
N LEU A 52 -4.65 -6.22 -12.70
CA LEU A 52 -4.10 -7.27 -11.87
C LEU A 52 -3.55 -8.39 -12.75
N PHE A 53 -2.47 -8.99 -12.30
CA PHE A 53 -1.82 -10.12 -12.93
C PHE A 53 -1.56 -11.18 -11.86
N LEU A 54 -1.61 -12.45 -12.23
CA LEU A 54 -1.42 -13.55 -11.29
C LEU A 54 -0.31 -14.45 -11.80
N VAL A 55 0.68 -14.77 -10.97
CA VAL A 55 1.75 -15.71 -11.29
C VAL A 55 1.57 -16.98 -10.48
N ASN A 56 1.41 -18.12 -11.14
CA ASN A 56 1.56 -19.40 -10.47
C ASN A 56 3.05 -19.77 -10.45
N ILE A 57 3.62 -19.77 -9.24
CA ILE A 57 5.06 -19.97 -9.01
C ILE A 57 5.50 -21.42 -9.20
N ASP A 58 4.59 -22.39 -9.08
CA ASP A 58 4.93 -23.82 -9.19
C ASP A 58 5.14 -24.24 -10.65
N ILE A 59 4.43 -23.59 -11.58
CA ILE A 59 4.45 -23.89 -13.02
C ILE A 59 5.01 -22.72 -13.86
N ASP A 60 5.60 -21.73 -13.21
CA ASP A 60 6.25 -20.57 -13.84
C ASP A 60 5.37 -19.90 -14.92
N THR A 61 4.09 -19.68 -14.59
CA THR A 61 3.08 -19.19 -15.55
C THR A 61 2.46 -17.88 -15.06
N LEU A 62 2.44 -16.89 -15.96
CA LEU A 62 1.80 -15.61 -15.79
C LEU A 62 0.40 -15.63 -16.41
N TYR A 63 -0.59 -15.20 -15.64
CA TYR A 63 -1.98 -15.06 -16.03
C TYR A 63 -2.39 -13.60 -16.06
N GLY A 64 -3.17 -13.22 -17.06
CA GLY A 64 -3.73 -11.89 -17.19
C GLY A 64 -4.66 -11.79 -18.40
N VAL A 65 -5.31 -10.66 -18.63
CA VAL A 65 -5.32 -9.47 -17.76
C VAL A 65 -6.56 -9.52 -16.87
N PHE A 66 -6.41 -9.17 -15.60
CA PHE A 66 -7.55 -9.00 -14.69
C PHE A 66 -7.73 -7.53 -14.37
N LYS A 67 -8.93 -7.16 -13.93
CA LYS A 67 -9.24 -5.81 -13.45
C LYS A 67 -9.79 -5.85 -12.03
N ALA A 68 -9.26 -5.01 -11.14
CA ALA A 68 -9.74 -4.84 -9.79
C ALA A 68 -11.18 -4.29 -9.81
N VAL A 69 -12.11 -4.97 -9.15
CA VAL A 69 -13.51 -4.51 -9.00
C VAL A 69 -13.79 -3.93 -7.62
N SER A 70 -12.81 -4.01 -6.71
CA SER A 70 -12.78 -3.34 -5.43
C SER A 70 -11.44 -2.67 -5.21
N ASP A 71 -11.36 -1.77 -4.24
CA ASP A 71 -10.08 -1.45 -3.62
C ASP A 71 -9.52 -2.71 -2.94
N GLY A 72 -8.21 -2.78 -2.79
CA GLY A 72 -7.59 -3.79 -1.95
C GLY A 72 -7.88 -3.52 -0.48
N GLY A 73 -8.04 -4.59 0.30
CA GLY A 73 -8.49 -4.49 1.67
C GLY A 73 -8.09 -5.70 2.51
N PHE A 74 -8.54 -5.71 3.75
CA PHE A 74 -8.27 -6.77 4.71
C PHE A 74 -9.52 -7.63 4.90
N LYS A 75 -9.35 -8.96 4.81
CA LYS A 75 -10.38 -9.98 4.99
C LYS A 75 -11.67 -9.67 4.22
N ILE A 76 -11.55 -9.30 2.94
CA ILE A 76 -12.69 -9.08 2.03
C ILE A 76 -13.61 -10.32 1.97
N MET A 77 -12.99 -11.50 2.02
CA MET A 77 -13.58 -12.81 2.09
C MET A 77 -12.76 -13.63 3.12
N PRO A 78 -13.12 -13.56 4.41
CA PRO A 78 -12.30 -14.08 5.50
C PRO A 78 -12.00 -15.59 5.41
N GLU A 79 -12.91 -16.36 4.82
CA GLU A 79 -12.82 -17.82 4.72
C GLU A 79 -11.93 -18.30 3.55
N ALA A 80 -11.60 -17.41 2.61
CA ALA A 80 -10.78 -17.74 1.45
C ALA A 80 -9.39 -18.27 1.88
N TRP A 81 -8.95 -19.38 1.27
CA TRP A 81 -7.74 -20.12 1.62
C TRP A 81 -7.60 -20.42 3.12
N LYS A 82 -8.74 -20.62 3.81
CA LYS A 82 -8.81 -20.83 5.27
C LYS A 82 -8.17 -19.68 6.07
N GLY A 83 -8.26 -18.45 5.55
CA GLY A 83 -7.75 -17.24 6.17
C GLY A 83 -6.25 -17.01 6.02
N ARG A 84 -5.52 -17.84 5.24
CA ARG A 84 -4.07 -17.73 5.09
C ARG A 84 -3.61 -16.42 4.40
N TYR A 85 -4.43 -15.88 3.50
CA TYR A 85 -4.09 -14.70 2.71
C TYR A 85 -5.15 -13.61 2.95
N PRO A 86 -5.04 -12.85 4.04
CA PRO A 86 -6.08 -11.92 4.46
C PRO A 86 -6.05 -10.59 3.72
N TYR A 87 -4.95 -10.18 3.10
CA TYR A 87 -4.90 -8.95 2.31
C TYR A 87 -5.35 -9.27 0.90
N GLN A 88 -6.52 -8.79 0.51
CA GLN A 88 -7.26 -9.29 -0.63
C GLN A 88 -7.72 -8.17 -1.56
N VAL A 89 -7.95 -8.51 -2.83
CA VAL A 89 -8.63 -7.66 -3.81
C VAL A 89 -9.56 -8.53 -4.67
N ARG A 90 -10.78 -8.05 -4.92
CA ARG A 90 -11.68 -8.68 -5.88
C ARG A 90 -11.29 -8.28 -7.30
N ALA A 91 -11.30 -9.26 -8.19
CA ALA A 91 -10.96 -9.11 -9.58
C ALA A 91 -12.14 -9.48 -10.49
N LYS A 92 -12.00 -9.13 -11.77
CA LYS A 92 -12.72 -9.76 -12.88
C LYS A 92 -11.75 -10.02 -14.02
N ILE A 93 -12.06 -11.01 -14.85
CA ILE A 93 -11.30 -11.26 -16.08
C ILE A 93 -11.58 -10.12 -17.06
N LEU A 94 -10.54 -9.60 -17.71
CA LEU A 94 -10.67 -8.64 -18.80
C LEU A 94 -10.71 -9.40 -20.14
N GLY A 95 -11.90 -9.85 -20.54
CA GLY A 95 -12.08 -10.76 -21.67
C GLY A 95 -11.87 -12.22 -21.23
N GLU A 96 -10.87 -12.89 -21.80
CA GLU A 96 -10.46 -14.25 -21.46
C GLU A 96 -9.11 -14.30 -20.75
N ILE A 97 -8.86 -15.37 -19.97
CA ILE A 97 -7.57 -15.57 -19.29
C ILE A 97 -6.51 -16.00 -20.30
N ILE A 98 -5.50 -15.16 -20.49
CA ILE A 98 -4.30 -15.46 -21.27
C ILE A 98 -3.22 -16.02 -20.33
N LYS A 99 -2.58 -17.11 -20.77
CA LYS A 99 -1.50 -17.79 -20.05
C LYS A 99 -0.19 -17.59 -20.79
N ILE A 100 0.83 -17.10 -20.09
CA ILE A 100 2.16 -16.86 -20.65
C ILE A 100 3.18 -17.65 -19.80
N PRO A 101 3.88 -18.65 -20.37
CA PRO A 101 4.91 -19.39 -19.65
C PRO A 101 6.15 -18.53 -19.42
N HIS A 102 7.06 -19.00 -18.57
CA HIS A 102 8.33 -18.33 -18.23
C HIS A 102 8.15 -17.00 -17.49
N ALA A 103 7.25 -16.98 -16.51
CA ALA A 103 6.94 -15.80 -15.72
C ALA A 103 8.18 -15.20 -15.04
N ASP A 104 9.06 -16.01 -14.44
CA ASP A 104 10.30 -15.55 -13.81
C ASP A 104 11.19 -14.76 -14.78
N LYS A 105 11.37 -15.27 -16.00
CA LYS A 105 12.15 -14.59 -17.05
C LYS A 105 11.50 -13.26 -17.44
N ILE A 106 10.17 -13.21 -17.52
CA ILE A 106 9.42 -11.98 -17.82
C ILE A 106 9.62 -10.97 -16.69
N LEU A 107 9.38 -11.35 -15.43
CA LEU A 107 9.51 -10.44 -14.30
C LEU A 107 10.93 -9.89 -14.17
N LYS A 108 11.96 -10.72 -14.37
CA LYS A 108 13.37 -10.29 -14.41
C LYS A 108 13.63 -9.29 -15.54
N LYS A 109 13.13 -9.55 -16.75
CA LYS A 109 13.29 -8.63 -17.90
C LYS A 109 12.71 -7.24 -17.63
N PHE A 110 11.60 -7.19 -16.90
CA PHE A 110 10.95 -5.92 -16.54
C PHE A 110 11.43 -5.35 -15.20
N GLU A 111 12.39 -5.98 -14.53
CA GLU A 111 12.86 -5.58 -13.19
C GLU A 111 11.68 -5.42 -12.22
N ILE A 112 10.83 -6.44 -12.15
CA ILE A 112 9.64 -6.44 -11.29
C ILE A 112 9.88 -7.34 -10.09
N LYS A 113 9.80 -6.75 -8.90
CA LYS A 113 9.65 -7.48 -7.63
C LYS A 113 8.16 -7.54 -7.27
N ARG A 114 7.81 -8.37 -6.28
CA ARG A 114 6.42 -8.48 -5.78
C ARG A 114 5.85 -7.18 -5.23
N ASN A 115 6.69 -6.26 -4.76
CA ASN A 115 6.32 -4.95 -4.23
C ASN A 115 6.47 -3.81 -5.26
N THR A 116 6.73 -4.13 -6.52
CA THR A 116 6.88 -3.16 -7.62
C THR A 116 5.55 -3.01 -8.35
N PRO A 117 4.80 -1.91 -8.15
CA PRO A 117 3.66 -1.59 -9.01
C PRO A 117 4.12 -1.31 -10.45
N LEU A 118 3.23 -1.58 -11.39
CA LEU A 118 3.39 -1.23 -12.81
C LEU A 118 2.57 0.02 -13.10
N TYR A 119 3.17 1.02 -13.72
CA TYR A 119 2.44 2.22 -14.14
C TYR A 119 3.13 2.87 -15.34
N GLY A 120 2.43 3.82 -15.99
CA GLY A 120 2.93 4.53 -17.15
C GLY A 120 3.46 3.61 -18.25
N LYS A 121 4.66 3.91 -18.76
CA LYS A 121 5.29 3.13 -19.84
C LYS A 121 5.54 1.66 -19.45
N LYS A 122 5.96 1.39 -18.20
CA LYS A 122 6.23 0.03 -17.73
C LYS A 122 4.98 -0.85 -17.80
N LEU A 123 3.82 -0.31 -17.43
CA LEU A 123 2.53 -1.00 -17.56
C LEU A 123 2.13 -1.20 -19.03
N LEU A 124 2.29 -0.19 -19.88
CA LEU A 124 1.99 -0.32 -21.32
C LEU A 124 2.82 -1.41 -21.99
N ASP A 125 4.12 -1.46 -21.68
CA ASP A 125 5.04 -2.46 -22.20
C ASP A 125 4.70 -3.85 -21.68
N PHE A 126 4.27 -3.97 -20.41
CA PHE A 126 3.83 -5.23 -19.83
C PHE A 126 2.53 -5.74 -20.47
N LEU A 127 1.58 -4.85 -20.77
CA LEU A 127 0.34 -5.20 -21.47
C LEU A 127 0.57 -5.68 -22.91
N ASN A 128 1.68 -5.30 -23.56
CA ASN A 128 2.03 -5.83 -24.88
C ASN A 128 2.28 -7.34 -24.87
N LEU A 129 2.65 -7.94 -23.73
CA LEU A 129 2.81 -9.40 -23.61
C LEU A 129 1.49 -10.14 -23.86
N PHE A 130 0.36 -9.48 -23.62
CA PHE A 130 -0.99 -10.02 -23.74
C PHE A 130 -1.66 -9.69 -25.08
N ILE A 131 -0.93 -9.03 -25.99
CA ILE A 131 -1.40 -8.70 -27.34
C ILE A 131 -0.54 -9.48 -28.34
N PRO A 132 -1.10 -10.42 -29.12
CA PRO A 132 -0.34 -11.15 -30.13
C PRO A 132 0.36 -10.20 -31.12
N ASN A 133 1.63 -10.47 -31.45
CA ASN A 133 2.37 -9.68 -32.45
C ASN A 133 1.69 -9.72 -33.82
N THR A 134 1.24 -8.57 -34.29
CA THR A 134 0.53 -8.36 -35.57
C THR A 134 1.38 -8.59 -36.82
N THR A 135 2.68 -8.86 -36.69
CA THR A 135 3.62 -8.98 -37.83
C THR A 135 3.50 -10.26 -38.66
N LEU A 136 2.69 -11.24 -38.25
CA LEU A 136 2.46 -12.50 -38.99
C LEU A 136 1.00 -12.76 -39.38
N LEU A 137 0.08 -11.87 -39.01
CA LEU A 137 -1.35 -12.00 -39.32
C LEU A 137 -1.82 -10.77 -40.09
N ASN A 138 -1.41 -10.66 -41.35
CA ASN A 138 -2.34 -10.12 -42.33
C ASN A 138 -3.55 -11.06 -42.34
N ASN A 139 -4.68 -10.57 -41.80
CA ASN A 139 -6.04 -10.77 -42.28
C ASN A 139 -7.04 -10.77 -41.11
N LEU A 140 -7.71 -9.62 -40.94
CA LEU A 140 -9.11 -9.47 -40.51
C LEU A 140 -9.55 -9.91 -39.09
N ASN A 141 -8.84 -10.75 -38.34
CA ASN A 141 -9.35 -11.29 -37.05
C ASN A 141 -8.94 -10.53 -35.76
N VAL A 142 -8.07 -9.51 -35.83
CA VAL A 142 -7.67 -8.76 -34.61
C VAL A 142 -8.76 -7.81 -34.12
N LYS A 143 -9.66 -7.37 -35.01
CA LYS A 143 -10.81 -6.52 -34.66
C LYS A 143 -11.95 -7.30 -33.96
N ASP A 144 -11.98 -8.62 -34.09
CA ASP A 144 -13.07 -9.47 -33.59
C ASP A 144 -12.76 -10.16 -32.26
N ASN A 145 -11.55 -10.00 -31.73
CA ASN A 145 -11.21 -10.52 -30.41
C ASN A 145 -11.56 -9.50 -29.32
N GLU A 146 -12.68 -9.74 -28.61
CA GLU A 146 -13.16 -8.89 -27.52
C GLU A 146 -12.10 -8.67 -26.43
N THR A 147 -11.33 -9.70 -26.07
CA THR A 147 -10.22 -9.60 -25.09
C THR A 147 -9.17 -8.58 -25.53
N ILE A 148 -8.73 -8.65 -26.79
CA ILE A 148 -7.74 -7.69 -27.33
C ILE A 148 -8.31 -6.27 -27.33
N ARG A 149 -9.58 -6.10 -27.73
CA ARG A 149 -10.25 -4.78 -27.70
C ARG A 149 -10.26 -4.20 -26.29
N LEU A 150 -10.64 -4.99 -25.29
CA LEU A 150 -10.68 -4.55 -23.89
C LEU A 150 -9.29 -4.19 -23.35
N ILE A 151 -8.25 -4.96 -23.68
CA ILE A 151 -6.87 -4.63 -23.29
C ILE A 151 -6.41 -3.32 -23.95
N LEU A 152 -6.73 -3.12 -25.24
CA LEU A 152 -6.40 -1.88 -25.96
C LEU A 152 -7.12 -0.66 -25.35
N GLU A 153 -8.37 -0.79 -24.93
CA GLU A 153 -9.10 0.27 -24.23
C GLU A 153 -8.42 0.67 -22.91
N GLU A 154 -7.99 -0.30 -22.10
CA GLU A 154 -7.26 -0.01 -20.86
C GLU A 154 -5.89 0.62 -21.14
N LYS A 155 -5.20 0.23 -22.23
CA LYS A 155 -3.96 0.89 -22.66
C LYS A 155 -4.16 2.37 -23.01
N GLU A 156 -5.25 2.73 -23.68
CA GLU A 156 -5.54 4.14 -23.97
C GLU A 156 -5.80 4.95 -22.69
N LYS A 157 -6.47 4.36 -21.70
CA LYS A 157 -6.64 4.98 -20.37
C LYS A 157 -5.30 5.18 -19.65
N VAL A 158 -4.40 4.20 -19.69
CA VAL A 158 -3.04 4.33 -19.14
C VAL A 158 -2.26 5.42 -19.86
N LYS A 159 -2.33 5.50 -21.21
CA LYS A 159 -1.66 6.54 -22.00
C LYS A 159 -2.11 7.95 -21.63
N LYS A 160 -3.40 8.14 -21.36
CA LYS A 160 -3.96 9.44 -20.96
C LYS A 160 -3.26 10.04 -19.73
N HIS A 161 -2.86 9.18 -18.79
CA HIS A 161 -2.22 9.57 -17.53
C HIS A 161 -0.74 9.14 -17.46
N ILE A 162 -0.07 8.95 -18.60
CA ILE A 162 1.27 8.33 -18.66
C ILE A 162 2.34 9.09 -17.86
N ASN A 163 2.18 10.41 -17.73
CA ASN A 163 3.11 11.31 -17.04
C ASN A 163 2.68 11.58 -15.58
N GLU A 164 1.52 11.08 -15.15
CA GLU A 164 1.05 11.26 -13.78
C GLU A 164 1.65 10.19 -12.88
N ARG A 165 2.19 10.61 -11.75
CA ARG A 165 2.73 9.72 -10.73
C ARG A 165 1.92 9.86 -9.46
N ASP A 166 1.22 8.78 -9.10
CA ASP A 166 0.38 8.70 -7.91
C ASP A 166 0.68 7.45 -7.05
N ILE A 167 1.79 6.77 -7.37
CA ILE A 167 2.36 5.67 -6.61
C ILE A 167 3.91 5.69 -6.68
N GLU A 168 4.54 5.12 -5.67
CA GLU A 168 6.00 4.92 -5.61
C GLU A 168 6.47 3.76 -6.50
N ASP A 169 7.77 3.71 -6.80
CA ASP A 169 8.36 2.66 -7.66
C ASP A 169 8.43 1.30 -6.96
N GLU A 170 8.69 1.32 -5.65
CA GLU A 170 8.73 0.15 -4.80
C GLU A 170 8.04 0.51 -3.50
N ILE A 171 6.98 -0.23 -3.17
CA ILE A 171 6.29 -0.06 -1.89
C ILE A 171 7.17 -0.72 -0.84
N SER A 172 7.47 0.01 0.25
CA SER A 172 8.25 -0.53 1.36
C SER A 172 7.70 -1.88 1.84
N LEU A 173 8.58 -2.75 2.31
CA LEU A 173 8.20 -4.00 2.94
C LEU A 173 8.57 -3.94 4.42
N ILE A 174 7.98 -4.84 5.19
CA ILE A 174 8.25 -4.96 6.63
C ILE A 174 9.69 -5.47 6.79
N GLU A 175 10.52 -4.70 7.50
CA GLU A 175 11.90 -5.06 7.79
C GLU A 175 11.94 -6.22 8.76
N SER A 176 12.38 -7.40 8.34
CA SER A 176 12.27 -8.66 9.12
C SER A 176 13.25 -8.80 10.28
N THR A 177 14.40 -8.12 10.24
CA THR A 177 15.50 -8.26 11.21
C THR A 177 15.31 -7.33 12.42
N THR A 178 16.28 -7.31 13.34
CA THR A 178 16.32 -6.40 14.50
C THR A 178 17.16 -5.14 14.27
N PHE A 179 17.76 -4.99 13.08
CA PHE A 179 18.54 -3.82 12.69
C PHE A 179 17.91 -3.24 11.43
N TRP A 180 17.34 -2.04 11.54
CA TRP A 180 16.63 -1.38 10.45
C TRP A 180 17.46 -0.20 9.95
N ASP A 181 17.79 -0.22 8.67
CA ASP A 181 18.50 0.86 8.00
C ASP A 181 17.60 1.44 6.91
N PHE A 182 17.23 2.70 7.09
CA PHE A 182 16.30 3.38 6.20
C PHE A 182 16.99 4.53 5.48
N PRO A 183 16.93 4.58 4.14
CA PRO A 183 17.67 5.59 3.37
C PRO A 183 17.07 7.00 3.49
N ARG A 184 15.85 7.13 4.04
CA ARG A 184 15.09 8.39 4.12
C ARG A 184 14.20 8.40 5.37
N GLN A 185 13.83 9.60 5.81
CA GLN A 185 12.90 9.80 6.93
C GLN A 185 11.46 9.41 6.59
N SER A 186 11.04 9.56 5.33
CA SER A 186 9.67 9.27 4.86
C SER A 186 9.68 8.35 3.64
N TYR A 187 8.59 7.57 3.49
CA TYR A 187 8.27 6.78 2.29
C TYR A 187 7.11 7.40 1.51
N GLY A 188 6.77 6.82 0.36
CA GLY A 188 5.66 7.28 -0.46
C GLY A 188 5.90 8.64 -1.11
N LEU A 189 4.80 9.24 -1.57
CA LEU A 189 4.82 10.53 -2.31
C LEU A 189 4.53 11.75 -1.43
N THR A 190 4.17 11.54 -0.17
CA THR A 190 3.83 12.62 0.77
C THR A 190 4.72 12.52 2.02
N PRO A 191 5.21 13.65 2.54
CA PRO A 191 5.99 13.65 3.78
C PRO A 191 5.14 13.17 4.96
N LYS A 192 5.81 12.70 6.00
CA LYS A 192 5.22 12.21 7.26
C LYS A 192 5.81 13.00 8.42
N GLY A 193 4.96 13.69 9.17
CA GLY A 193 5.38 14.68 10.16
C GLY A 193 6.07 15.90 9.53
N ASP A 194 6.63 16.76 10.38
CA ASP A 194 7.44 17.92 9.98
C ASP A 194 8.92 17.61 10.24
N ASN A 195 9.75 17.62 9.20
CA ASN A 195 11.18 17.33 9.30
C ASN A 195 11.96 18.41 10.07
N LYS A 196 11.36 19.56 10.37
CA LYS A 196 11.92 20.61 11.22
C LYS A 196 11.60 20.43 12.70
N TYR A 197 10.70 19.50 13.05
CA TYR A 197 10.35 19.25 14.43
C TYR A 197 11.50 18.55 15.18
N PRO A 198 11.93 19.07 16.34
CA PRO A 198 13.00 18.43 17.13
C PRO A 198 12.63 17.00 17.52
N GLY A 199 13.50 16.04 17.21
CA GLY A 199 13.25 14.63 17.51
C GLY A 199 12.16 13.98 16.66
N VAL A 200 11.89 14.49 15.44
CA VAL A 200 10.92 13.86 14.53
C VAL A 200 11.24 12.39 14.29
N THR A 201 10.31 11.51 14.66
CA THR A 201 10.44 10.07 14.46
C THR A 201 10.48 9.73 12.95
N PRO A 202 11.43 8.89 12.49
CA PRO A 202 11.41 8.36 11.13
C PRO A 202 10.15 7.54 10.83
N ALA A 203 9.45 7.85 9.75
CA ALA A 203 8.18 7.25 9.38
C ALA A 203 8.26 5.73 9.14
N LEU A 204 9.41 5.25 8.65
CA LEU A 204 9.63 3.84 8.37
C LEU A 204 9.72 2.97 9.64
N ILE A 205 10.07 3.56 10.79
CA ILE A 205 10.00 2.88 12.10
C ILE A 205 8.53 2.62 12.44
N ILE A 206 7.70 3.65 12.40
CA ILE A 206 6.26 3.54 12.69
C ILE A 206 5.60 2.60 11.69
N TYR A 207 5.90 2.74 10.40
CA TYR A 207 5.42 1.87 9.33
C TYR A 207 5.68 0.39 9.66
N ASN A 208 6.91 0.07 10.08
CA ASN A 208 7.27 -1.30 10.42
C ASN A 208 6.47 -1.81 11.63
N MET A 209 6.32 -0.97 12.65
CA MET A 209 5.58 -1.31 13.87
C MET A 209 4.08 -1.51 13.61
N VAL A 210 3.42 -0.58 12.90
CA VAL A 210 1.98 -0.72 12.60
C VAL A 210 1.71 -1.94 11.74
N TRP A 211 2.57 -2.26 10.78
CA TRP A 211 2.40 -3.47 9.97
C TRP A 211 2.64 -4.76 10.73
N ARG A 212 3.49 -4.74 11.75
CA ARG A 212 3.79 -5.91 12.59
C ARG A 212 2.71 -6.20 13.61
N TYR A 213 2.17 -5.18 14.25
CA TYR A 213 1.33 -5.33 15.45
C TYR A 213 -0.14 -4.97 15.25
N THR A 214 -0.52 -4.43 14.10
CA THR A 214 -1.91 -4.04 13.81
C THR A 214 -2.34 -4.46 12.41
N ASP A 215 -3.64 -4.46 12.18
CA ASP A 215 -4.28 -4.63 10.89
C ASP A 215 -5.01 -3.35 10.43
N PRO A 216 -5.32 -3.22 9.13
CA PRO A 216 -6.17 -2.14 8.64
C PRO A 216 -7.49 -2.05 9.42
N GLY A 217 -7.81 -0.86 9.92
CA GLY A 217 -8.99 -0.57 10.75
C GLY A 217 -8.70 -0.47 12.26
N ASP A 218 -7.62 -1.08 12.73
CA ASP A 218 -7.21 -1.02 14.14
C ASP A 218 -6.89 0.41 14.58
N LEU A 219 -7.04 0.69 15.87
CA LEU A 219 -6.76 1.97 16.50
C LEU A 219 -5.33 2.02 17.05
N VAL A 220 -4.53 2.91 16.49
CA VAL A 220 -3.23 3.31 17.01
C VAL A 220 -3.38 4.61 17.79
N VAL A 221 -2.76 4.69 18.96
CA VAL A 221 -2.70 5.94 19.76
C VAL A 221 -1.26 6.37 19.90
N ASP A 222 -1.01 7.66 19.66
CA ASP A 222 0.26 8.32 19.96
C ASP A 222 0.01 9.40 21.03
N PRO A 223 0.46 9.20 22.27
CA PRO A 223 0.19 10.13 23.36
C PRO A 223 1.13 11.35 23.37
N MET A 224 2.16 11.35 22.51
CA MET A 224 3.19 12.40 22.42
C MET A 224 3.51 12.66 20.95
N ALA A 225 2.47 12.95 20.17
CA ALA A 225 2.48 12.89 18.71
C ALA A 225 3.43 13.89 18.05
N GLY A 226 3.86 14.96 18.73
CA GLY A 226 4.77 15.96 18.22
C GLY A 226 4.29 16.57 16.91
N SER A 227 5.03 16.35 15.82
CA SER A 227 4.65 16.79 14.46
C SER A 227 3.64 15.87 13.74
N GLY A 228 3.30 14.74 14.33
CA GLY A 228 2.24 13.85 13.89
C GLY A 228 2.65 12.78 12.87
N THR A 229 3.92 12.35 12.87
CA THR A 229 4.38 11.26 11.97
C THR A 229 3.50 10.02 12.09
N THR A 230 3.11 9.63 13.32
CA THR A 230 2.28 8.45 13.56
C THR A 230 0.90 8.57 12.90
N LEU A 231 0.29 9.75 12.96
CA LEU A 231 -1.01 10.00 12.34
C LEU A 231 -0.93 9.87 10.82
N ASP A 232 0.09 10.46 10.21
CA ASP A 232 0.24 10.43 8.76
C ASP A 232 0.53 9.02 8.25
N VAL A 233 1.36 8.25 8.96
CA VAL A 233 1.63 6.84 8.64
C VAL A 233 0.36 6.00 8.79
N CYS A 234 -0.33 6.10 9.94
CA CYS A 234 -1.54 5.33 10.18
C CYS A 234 -2.62 5.62 9.14
N LYS A 235 -2.82 6.89 8.78
CA LYS A 235 -3.77 7.30 7.74
C LYS A 235 -3.45 6.68 6.39
N GLU A 236 -2.18 6.68 5.98
CA GLU A 236 -1.76 6.07 4.71
C GLU A 236 -1.87 4.54 4.74
N GLU A 237 -1.50 3.92 5.86
CA GLU A 237 -1.56 2.47 6.10
C GLU A 237 -2.96 1.96 6.50
N LYS A 238 -4.00 2.79 6.42
CA LYS A 238 -5.41 2.42 6.69
C LYS A 238 -5.68 1.97 8.14
N ARG A 239 -4.94 2.51 9.11
CA ARG A 239 -5.27 2.42 10.54
C ARG A 239 -6.07 3.63 10.98
N ARG A 240 -6.87 3.48 12.03
CA ARG A 240 -7.39 4.62 12.78
C ARG A 240 -6.26 5.15 13.66
N CYS A 241 -6.19 6.46 13.86
CA CYS A 241 -5.17 7.05 14.71
C CYS A 241 -5.77 8.15 15.57
N ILE A 242 -5.36 8.21 16.83
CA ILE A 242 -5.55 9.39 17.68
C ILE A 242 -4.17 9.86 18.12
N GLY A 243 -3.87 11.12 17.83
CA GLY A 243 -2.66 11.78 18.29
C GLY A 243 -2.99 12.76 19.41
N TYR A 244 -2.30 12.62 20.53
CA TYR A 244 -2.30 13.59 21.61
C TYR A 244 -0.93 14.24 21.71
N ASP A 245 -0.91 15.51 22.13
CA ASP A 245 0.33 16.16 22.56
C ASP A 245 -0.01 17.23 23.60
N ILE A 246 0.89 17.51 24.52
CA ILE A 246 0.69 18.59 25.50
C ILE A 246 0.70 19.97 24.83
N SER A 247 1.40 20.10 23.70
CA SER A 247 1.52 21.31 22.91
C SER A 247 1.37 21.00 21.41
N PRO A 248 0.14 20.74 20.91
CA PRO A 248 -0.09 20.35 19.54
C PRO A 248 0.51 21.31 18.51
N THR A 249 1.11 20.74 17.46
CA THR A 249 1.73 21.49 16.36
C THR A 249 0.84 21.60 15.11
N ARG A 250 -0.25 20.84 15.08
CA ARG A 250 -1.22 20.73 13.98
C ARG A 250 -2.62 20.47 14.50
N SER A 251 -3.64 20.80 13.70
CA SER A 251 -5.05 20.85 14.14
C SER A 251 -5.70 19.48 14.37
N ASP A 252 -5.15 18.41 13.82
CA ASP A 252 -5.58 17.02 13.99
C ASP A 252 -4.81 16.27 15.10
N VAL A 253 -3.95 16.97 15.84
CA VAL A 253 -3.39 16.51 17.13
C VAL A 253 -4.17 17.17 18.27
N ILE A 254 -4.65 16.37 19.20
CA ILE A 254 -5.51 16.80 20.31
C ILE A 254 -4.63 17.22 21.49
N GLN A 255 -4.88 18.41 22.06
CA GLN A 255 -4.15 18.82 23.26
C GLN A 255 -4.53 17.93 24.45
N ASN A 256 -3.57 17.17 24.98
CA ASN A 256 -3.77 16.32 26.15
C ASN A 256 -2.43 15.93 26.80
N ASP A 257 -2.45 15.73 28.11
CA ASP A 257 -1.30 15.22 28.85
C ASP A 257 -1.23 13.69 28.78
N ALA A 258 -0.09 13.15 28.38
CA ALA A 258 0.11 11.70 28.26
C ALA A 258 -0.13 10.93 29.58
N ARG A 259 -0.05 11.61 30.74
CA ARG A 259 -0.33 11.04 32.06
C ARG A 259 -1.81 10.79 32.31
N ASN A 260 -2.71 11.34 31.48
CA ASN A 260 -4.15 11.17 31.59
C ASN A 260 -4.79 11.09 30.19
N ILE A 261 -4.92 9.88 29.64
CA ILE A 261 -5.51 9.65 28.31
C ILE A 261 -7.03 9.48 28.42
N PRO A 262 -7.85 10.29 27.73
CA PRO A 262 -9.31 10.26 27.85
C PRO A 262 -9.93 9.19 26.93
N LEU A 263 -9.49 7.94 27.07
CA LEU A 263 -10.00 6.79 26.33
C LEU A 263 -10.47 5.69 27.28
N GLU A 264 -11.43 4.89 26.84
CA GLU A 264 -11.92 3.74 27.61
C GLU A 264 -10.84 2.66 27.72
N ASP A 265 -10.85 1.91 28.82
CA ASP A 265 -9.98 0.75 29.00
C ASP A 265 -10.17 -0.27 27.86
N ASN A 266 -9.08 -0.90 27.42
CA ASN A 266 -9.07 -1.92 26.36
C ASN A 266 -9.64 -1.45 25.00
N SER A 267 -9.59 -0.14 24.70
CA SER A 267 -10.10 0.43 23.45
C SER A 267 -9.05 0.61 22.34
N VAL A 268 -7.76 0.39 22.65
CA VAL A 268 -6.61 0.69 21.78
C VAL A 268 -5.88 -0.59 21.39
N ASP A 269 -5.58 -0.77 20.10
CA ASP A 269 -4.89 -1.95 19.58
C ASP A 269 -3.36 -1.81 19.67
N MET A 270 -2.84 -0.58 19.54
CA MET A 270 -1.42 -0.30 19.70
C MET A 270 -1.19 1.14 20.20
N ILE A 271 -0.26 1.30 21.14
CA ILE A 271 0.29 2.61 21.51
C ILE A 271 1.69 2.72 20.89
N PHE A 272 1.91 3.76 20.10
CA PHE A 272 3.26 4.14 19.67
C PHE A 272 3.68 5.37 20.46
N ILE A 273 4.88 5.36 21.04
CA ILE A 273 5.40 6.47 21.81
C ILE A 273 6.90 6.64 21.52
N ASP A 274 7.27 7.85 21.16
CA ASP A 274 8.66 8.31 21.12
C ASP A 274 8.78 9.43 22.16
N SER A 275 9.12 9.04 23.39
CA SER A 275 9.12 9.94 24.54
C SER A 275 10.20 11.02 24.42
N PRO A 276 10.01 12.20 25.03
CA PRO A 276 11.03 13.23 25.03
C PRO A 276 12.31 12.76 25.74
N TYR A 277 13.47 13.23 25.25
CA TYR A 277 14.78 12.81 25.73
C TYR A 277 15.28 13.66 26.93
N GLY A 278 14.41 13.85 27.92
CA GLY A 278 14.66 14.78 29.04
C GLY A 278 14.88 16.22 28.56
N ASP A 279 15.63 16.99 29.35
CA ASP A 279 15.97 18.39 29.10
C ASP A 279 17.07 18.61 28.03
N ASN A 280 17.57 17.54 27.40
CA ASN A 280 18.54 17.62 26.31
C ASN A 280 17.99 18.31 25.05
N ILE A 281 16.66 18.28 24.87
CA ILE A 281 15.98 18.89 23.74
C ILE A 281 14.83 19.74 24.24
N ARG A 282 14.77 21.01 23.82
CA ARG A 282 13.63 21.87 24.10
C ARG A 282 12.54 21.68 23.04
N TYR A 283 11.46 21.01 23.42
CA TYR A 283 10.31 20.74 22.54
C TYR A 283 9.30 21.89 22.51
N ASN A 284 8.92 22.42 23.68
CA ASN A 284 7.93 23.49 23.82
C ASN A 284 8.03 24.16 25.21
N ASP A 285 7.23 25.22 25.41
CA ASP A 285 7.22 26.00 26.65
C ASP A 285 6.08 25.65 27.62
N HIS A 286 5.27 24.63 27.34
CA HIS A 286 4.16 24.22 28.21
C HIS A 286 4.68 23.90 29.62
N PRO A 287 4.03 24.37 30.71
CA PRO A 287 4.50 24.14 32.08
C PRO A 287 4.59 22.66 32.43
N ASP A 288 3.63 21.86 31.96
CA ASP A 288 3.58 20.41 32.18
C ASP A 288 4.41 19.57 31.20
N CYS A 289 5.28 20.20 30.39
CA CYS A 289 6.12 19.48 29.44
C CYS A 289 7.15 18.63 30.18
N ILE A 290 7.00 17.30 30.11
CA ILE A 290 7.92 16.35 30.75
C ILE A 290 9.32 16.35 30.11
N GLY A 291 9.47 16.87 28.88
CA GLY A 291 10.79 17.11 28.26
C GLY A 291 11.59 18.25 28.92
N LYS A 292 11.12 18.78 30.05
CA LYS A 292 11.88 19.71 30.91
C LYS A 292 12.40 19.06 32.19
N ILE A 293 12.06 17.78 32.42
CA ILE A 293 12.57 17.01 33.57
C ILE A 293 14.02 16.64 33.27
N SER A 294 14.92 17.00 34.19
CA SER A 294 16.33 16.65 34.05
C SER A 294 16.53 15.14 34.24
N CYS A 295 17.37 14.55 33.41
CA CYS A 295 17.78 13.15 33.58
C CYS A 295 18.85 12.95 34.68
N GLU A 296 19.36 14.03 35.29
CA GLU A 296 20.37 13.97 36.34
C GLU A 296 19.77 14.00 37.76
N ASP A 297 18.52 14.44 37.90
CA ASP A 297 17.87 14.71 39.19
C ASP A 297 16.92 13.58 39.65
N GLU A 298 16.90 12.42 38.96
CA GLU A 298 16.10 11.22 39.30
C GLU A 298 16.87 10.14 40.07
#